data_AF-A0A842PBD6-F1
#
_entry.id   AF-A0A842PBD6-F1
#
_cell.length_a   1.000
_cell.length_b   1.000
_cell.length_c   1.000
_cell.angle_alpha   90.00
_cell.angle_beta   90.00
_cell.angle_gamma   90.00
#
_symmetry.space_group_name_H-M   'P 1'
#
loop_
_entity.id
_entity.type
_entity.pdbx_description
1 polymer ?
#
loop_
_entity_poly.entity_id
_entity_poly.type
_entity_poly.pdbx_seq_one_letter_code
_entity_poly.pdbx_strand_id
1 'polypeptide(L)' 'MFDDGSDELLGGLWPFMKRILILFMPFWVFLICWTLGINLFISAIVAGASLSIIQVFEKMKLKRHLESK' A
#
# COMPACT_ATOMS: atom_id res chain seq x y z
N MET A 1 -31.84 6.68 10.41
CA MET A 1 -32.19 5.84 9.24
C MET A 1 -31.74 6.56 7.99
N PHE A 2 -30.44 6.55 7.75
CA PHE A 2 -29.85 6.72 6.42
C PHE A 2 -28.90 5.53 6.35
N ASP A 3 -29.49 4.39 6.00
CA ASP A 3 -28.75 3.20 5.63
C ASP A 3 -28.24 3.50 4.24
N ASP A 4 -27.09 4.17 4.20
CA ASP A 4 -26.49 4.66 2.97
C ASP A 4 -25.89 3.44 2.26
N GLY A 5 -26.62 2.88 1.30
CA GLY A 5 -26.13 1.76 0.49
C GLY A 5 -24.81 2.06 -0.22
N SER A 6 -24.40 3.34 -0.29
CA SER A 6 -23.05 3.71 -0.70
C SER A 6 -21.96 3.33 0.31
N ASP A 7 -22.24 3.30 1.62
CA ASP A 7 -21.31 2.82 2.65
C ASP A 7 -21.10 1.30 2.59
N GLU A 8 -22.11 0.51 2.17
CA GLU A 8 -21.95 -0.94 1.93
C GLU A 8 -21.16 -1.24 0.64
N LEU A 9 -21.42 -0.49 -0.43
CA LEU A 9 -20.68 -0.58 -1.69
C LEU A 9 -19.22 -0.13 -1.54
N LEU A 10 -18.99 1.02 -0.89
CA LEU A 10 -17.66 1.53 -0.59
C LEU A 10 -16.98 0.71 0.50
N GLY A 11 -17.72 0.14 1.44
CA GLY A 11 -17.20 -0.80 2.44
C GLY A 11 -16.59 -2.05 1.80
N GLY A 12 -17.23 -2.57 0.75
CA GLY A 12 -16.69 -3.66 -0.07
C GLY A 12 -15.54 -3.25 -1.01
N LEU A 13 -15.58 -2.03 -1.54
CA LEU A 13 -14.55 -1.48 -2.44
C LEU A 13 -13.28 -1.01 -1.71
N TRP A 14 -13.41 -0.55 -0.47
CA TRP A 14 -12.32 -0.05 0.38
C TRP A 14 -11.14 -1.02 0.53
N PRO A 15 -11.33 -2.32 0.85
CA PRO A 15 -10.22 -3.26 0.92
C PRO A 15 -9.52 -3.47 -0.42
N PHE A 16 -10.24 -3.36 -1.54
CA PHE A 16 -9.68 -3.49 -2.88
C PHE A 16 -8.85 -2.27 -3.28
N MET A 17 -9.40 -1.06 -3.10
CA MET A 17 -8.67 0.19 -3.31
C MET A 17 -7.39 0.26 -2.47
N LYS A 18 -7.46 -0.18 -1.21
CA LYS A 18 -6.30 -0.20 -0.32
C LYS A 18 -5.19 -1.13 -0.82
N ARG A 19 -5.52 -2.29 -1.40
CA ARG A 19 -4.56 -3.20 -2.02
C ARG A 19 -3.91 -2.62 -3.26
N ILE A 20 -4.70 -1.99 -4.14
CA ILE A 20 -4.18 -1.32 -5.34
C ILE A 20 -3.21 -0.20 -4.95
N LEU A 21 -3.60 0.62 -3.98
CA LEU A 21 -2.76 1.73 -3.51
C LEU A 21 -1.41 1.24 -2.96
N ILE A 22 -1.41 0.13 -2.21
CA ILE A 22 -0.20 -0.51 -1.71
C ILE A 22 0.65 -1.09 -2.85
N LEU A 23 0.03 -1.75 -3.82
CA LEU A 23 0.72 -2.32 -5.00
C LEU A 23 1.41 -1.24 -5.84
N PHE A 24 0.79 -0.06 -5.94
CA PHE A 24 1.36 1.07 -6.65
C PHE A 24 2.46 1.79 -5.88
N MET A 25 2.59 1.62 -4.56
CA MET A 25 3.61 2.31 -3.75
C MET A 25 5.05 2.18 -4.29
N PRO A 26 5.58 0.99 -4.64
CA PRO A 26 6.92 0.88 -5.24
C PRO A 26 7.03 1.58 -6.60
N PHE A 27 5.95 1.62 -7.39
CA PHE A 27 5.90 2.34 -8.66
C PHE A 27 6.01 3.86 -8.45
N TRP A 28 5.35 4.39 -7.42
CA TRP A 28 5.50 5.80 -7.02
C TRP A 28 6.92 6.12 -6.55
N VAL A 29 7.52 5.26 -5.73
CA VAL A 29 8.91 5.41 -5.27
C VAL A 29 9.88 5.42 -6.46
N PHE A 30 9.69 4.51 -7.41
CA PHE A 30 10.46 4.46 -8.64
C PHE A 30 10.35 5.76 -9.45
N LEU A 31 9.13 6.26 -9.66
CA LEU A 31 8.89 7.51 -10.39
C LEU A 31 9.53 8.71 -9.69
N ILE A 32 9.48 8.80 -8.36
CA ILE A 32 10.13 9.88 -7.60
C ILE A 32 11.65 9.83 -7.81
N CYS A 33 12.27 8.66 -7.67
CA CYS A 33 13.71 8.50 -7.90
C CYS A 33 14.10 8.80 -9.36
N TRP A 34 13.26 8.42 -10.33
CA TRP A 34 13.44 8.76 -11.74
C TRP A 34 13.39 10.28 -11.98
N THR A 35 12.43 10.97 -11.36
CA THR A 35 12.28 12.43 -11.48
C THR A 35 13.46 13.19 -10.87
N LEU A 36 14.11 12.61 -9.85
CA LEU A 36 15.33 13.14 -9.22
C LEU A 36 16.59 12.92 -10.06
N GLY A 37 16.51 12.26 -11.22
CA GLY A 37 17.66 11.97 -12.07
C GLY A 37 18.59 10.89 -11.51
N ILE A 38 18.10 10.09 -10.55
CA ILE A 38 18.86 8.99 -9.96
C ILE A 38 18.94 7.84 -10.98
N ASN A 39 20.12 7.20 -11.06
CA ASN A 39 20.38 6.11 -11.98
C ASN A 39 19.31 4.99 -11.86
N LEU A 40 18.82 4.52 -13.01
CA LEU A 40 17.69 3.57 -13.13
C LEU A 40 17.85 2.35 -12.21
N PHE A 41 19.07 1.83 -12.09
CA PHE A 41 19.37 0.68 -11.23
C PHE A 41 19.17 0.97 -9.74
N ILE A 42 19.62 2.14 -9.28
CA ILE A 42 19.49 2.56 -7.88
C ILE A 42 18.00 2.81 -7.58
N SER A 43 17.30 3.47 -8.49
CA SER A 43 15.85 3.70 -8.40
C SER A 43 15.06 2.39 -8.33
N ALA A 44 15.45 1.37 -9.10
CA ALA A 44 14.81 0.05 -9.07
C ALA A 44 15.09 -0.70 -7.75
N ILE A 45 16.30 -0.62 -7.21
CA ILE A 45 16.66 -1.24 -5.92
C ILE A 45 15.86 -0.58 -4.78
N VAL A 46 15.76 0.76 -4.77
CA VAL A 46 14.99 1.50 -3.76
C VAL A 46 13.50 1.22 -3.86
N ALA A 47 12.96 1.15 -5.09
CA ALA A 47 11.58 0.74 -5.33
C ALA A 47 11.31 -0.70 -4.87
N GLY A 48 12.24 -1.63 -5.09
CA GLY A 48 12.16 -3.00 -4.58
C GLY A 48 12.22 -3.05 -3.05
N ALA A 49 13.07 -2.24 -2.41
CA ALA A 49 13.18 -2.17 -0.95
C ALA A 49 11.89 -1.64 -0.28
N SER A 50 11.14 -0.79 -0.97
CA SER A 50 9.80 -0.33 -0.53
C SER A 50 8.82 -1.48 -0.32
N LEU A 51 8.94 -2.60 -1.06
CA LEU A 51 8.10 -3.78 -0.86
C LEU A 51 8.31 -4.45 0.51
N SER A 52 9.55 -4.47 1.01
CA SER A 52 9.85 -5.07 2.32
C SER A 52 9.15 -4.32 3.46
N ILE A 53 9.04 -2.98 3.36
CA ILE A 53 8.34 -2.15 4.35
C ILE A 53 6.85 -2.51 4.41
N ILE A 54 6.24 -2.76 3.25
CA ILE A 54 4.82 -3.14 3.16
C ILE A 54 4.58 -4.47 3.89
N GLN A 55 5.41 -5.49 3.67
CA GLN A 55 5.26 -6.79 4.33
C GLN A 55 5.37 -6.69 5.85
N VAL A 56 6.30 -5.89 6.36
CA VAL A 56 6.45 -5.66 7.81
C VAL A 56 5.19 -4.97 8.35
N PHE A 57 4.68 -3.97 7.63
CA PHE A 57 3.47 -3.24 8.04
C PHE A 57 2.23 -4.15 8.08
N GLU A 58 2.06 -5.03 7.09
CA GLU A 58 0.98 -6.01 7.08
C GLU A 58 1.11 -7.00 8.24
N LYS A 59 2.32 -7.51 8.52
CA LYS A 59 2.57 -8.39 9.67
C LYS A 59 2.25 -7.72 11.00
N MET A 60 2.66 -6.46 11.18
CA MET A 60 2.36 -5.70 12.40
C MET A 60 0.85 -5.50 12.57
N LYS A 61 0.15 -5.13 11.48
CA LYS A 61 -1.31 -4.98 11.50
C LYS A 61 -2.00 -6.30 11.85
N LEU A 62 -1.52 -7.42 11.31
CA LEU A 62 -2.05 -8.75 11.61
C LEU A 62 -1.85 -9.12 13.08
N LYS A 63 -0.65 -8.89 13.64
CA LYS A 63 -0.34 -9.14 15.05
C LYS A 63 -1.25 -8.35 15.98
N ARG A 64 -1.51 -7.07 15.65
CA ARG A 64 -2.41 -6.20 16.41
C ARG A 64 -3.86 -6.68 16.40
N HIS A 65 -4.34 -7.19 15.26
CA HIS A 65 -5.67 -7.81 15.18
C HIS A 65 -5.76 -9.13 15.94
N LEU A 66 -4.66 -9.87 16.04
CA LEU A 66 -4.59 -11.16 16.75
C LEU A 66 -4.52 -10.96 18.27
N GLU A 67 -3.82 -9.91 18.75
CA GLU A 67 -3.79 -9.51 20.17
C GLU A 67 -5.08 -8.82 20.65
N SER A 68 -5.88 -8.27 19.72
CA SER A 68 -7.15 -7.60 20.01
C SER A 68 -8.34 -8.56 20.11
N LYS A 69 -8.13 -9.87 19.89
CA LYS A 69 -9.17 -10.90 19.87
C LYS A 69 -8.94 -11.88 21.02
#